data_AF-A0AB36JH20-F1
#
_entry.id   AF-A0AB36JH20-F1
#
_cell.length_a   1.000
_cell.length_b   1.000
_cell.length_c   1.000
_cell.angle_alpha   90.00
_cell.angle_beta   90.00
_cell.angle_gamma   90.00
#
_symmetry.space_group_name_H-M   'P 1'
#
loop_
_entity.id
_entity.type
_entity.pdbx_description
1 polymer ?
#
loop_
_entity_poly.entity_id
_entity_poly.type
_entity_poly.pdbx_seq_one_letter_code
_entity_poly.pdbx_strand_id
1 'polypeptide(L)'
;METIIVYLDNMFAGLPKTPELEHLKQELLSGMEEKYLELKLAGKSENEAIGIVISEFGNIEELTAELGIDPVAPEQAFPVLSEEEVYAYAAARRSAGLWTGIGVFLCACGVAFLITLDTIFENKAVMSDKGSMLGLVGMFVLVAIAVGMFIHSGMKLDRFKSLEQGFQLPYALKMALQRSQSLYAPTYRLSLITGVCLCVLSPAFIFTTSYVNDDYAPYGVAAFLFIAAVAVFLFIYYGNIQGTYTKLLEEPNITAEKQEENRFVGVVGAVLWPLATAIFLFTGFVYGRWDVNWAVFPIAGVLSGMLSNVHHALKRKDIS
;
A
#
# COMPACT_ATOMS: atom_id res chain seq x y z
N MET A 1 -44.31 -9.78 27.71
CA MET A 1 -42.93 -10.25 27.96
C MET A 1 -42.12 -10.35 26.66
N GLU A 2 -42.63 -11.06 25.64
CA GLU A 2 -41.99 -11.19 24.31
C GLU A 2 -41.59 -9.83 23.67
N THR A 3 -42.42 -8.80 23.84
CA THR A 3 -42.14 -7.45 23.35
C THR A 3 -40.90 -6.79 23.98
N ILE A 4 -40.61 -7.08 25.25
CA ILE A 4 -39.44 -6.55 25.96
C ILE A 4 -38.16 -7.19 25.44
N ILE A 5 -38.20 -8.51 25.21
CA ILE A 5 -37.09 -9.27 24.62
C ILE A 5 -36.79 -8.75 23.21
N VAL A 6 -37.82 -8.56 22.37
CA VAL A 6 -37.66 -8.03 21.01
C VAL A 6 -37.10 -6.60 21.01
N TYR A 7 -37.52 -5.75 21.95
CA TYR A 7 -36.96 -4.41 22.10
C TYR A 7 -35.47 -4.47 22.45
N LEU A 8 -35.11 -5.28 23.44
CA LEU A 8 -33.72 -5.44 23.90
C LEU A 8 -32.83 -6.05 22.81
N ASP A 9 -33.33 -7.03 22.06
CA ASP A 9 -32.62 -7.62 20.92
C ASP A 9 -32.34 -6.59 19.82
N ASN A 10 -33.31 -5.72 19.52
CA ASN A 10 -33.12 -4.63 18.56
C ASN A 10 -32.13 -3.57 19.08
N MET A 11 -32.13 -3.31 20.39
CA MET A 11 -31.17 -2.41 21.05
C MET A 11 -29.73 -2.93 20.82
N PHE A 12 -29.48 -4.21 21.09
CA PHE A 12 -28.14 -4.82 20.97
C PHE A 12 -27.77 -5.30 19.56
N ALA A 13 -28.66 -5.19 18.57
CA ALA A 13 -28.44 -5.73 17.21
C ALA A 13 -27.22 -5.11 16.49
N GLY A 14 -26.89 -3.85 16.81
CA GLY A 14 -25.78 -3.10 16.21
C GLY A 14 -24.45 -3.17 16.99
N LEU A 15 -24.39 -3.93 18.09
CA LEU A 15 -23.21 -4.00 18.96
C LEU A 15 -22.35 -5.27 18.70
N PRO A 16 -21.03 -5.20 18.96
CA PRO A 16 -20.15 -6.35 18.78
C PRO A 16 -20.51 -7.46 19.78
N LYS A 17 -20.51 -8.72 19.32
CA LYS A 17 -20.84 -9.88 20.17
C LYS A 17 -19.68 -10.28 21.06
N THR A 18 -19.34 -9.43 22.03
CA THR A 18 -18.35 -9.73 23.08
C THR A 18 -19.03 -10.41 24.27
N PRO A 19 -18.30 -11.24 25.04
CA PRO A 19 -18.84 -11.86 26.26
C PRO A 19 -19.29 -10.82 27.30
N GLU A 20 -18.69 -9.63 27.32
CA GLU A 20 -19.05 -8.53 28.23
C GLU A 20 -20.41 -7.91 27.87
N LEU A 21 -20.69 -7.71 26.58
CA LEU A 21 -21.97 -7.15 26.12
C LEU A 21 -23.12 -8.13 26.27
N GLU A 22 -22.88 -9.42 26.10
CA GLU A 22 -23.90 -10.44 26.38
C GLU A 22 -24.23 -10.54 27.87
N HIS A 23 -23.23 -10.35 28.75
CA HIS A 23 -23.49 -10.27 30.19
C HIS A 23 -24.34 -9.05 30.55
N LEU A 24 -24.01 -7.88 30.00
CA LEU A 24 -24.79 -6.65 30.19
C LEU A 24 -26.22 -6.78 29.67
N LYS A 25 -26.40 -7.39 28.50
CA LYS A 25 -27.71 -7.67 27.94
C LYS A 25 -28.55 -8.55 28.88
N GLN A 26 -27.94 -9.55 29.50
CA GLN A 26 -28.64 -10.41 30.47
C GLN A 26 -29.01 -9.64 31.75
N GLU A 27 -28.14 -8.76 32.25
CA GLU A 27 -28.45 -7.91 33.41
C GLU A 27 -29.62 -6.95 33.13
N LEU A 28 -29.61 -6.30 31.97
CA LEU A 28 -30.70 -5.41 31.56
C LEU A 28 -32.01 -6.16 31.36
N LEU A 29 -31.98 -7.36 30.75
CA LEU A 29 -33.16 -8.19 30.60
C LEU A 29 -33.76 -8.55 31.97
N SER A 30 -32.92 -8.97 32.91
CA SER A 30 -33.34 -9.32 34.28
C SER A 30 -34.00 -8.14 34.98
N GLY A 31 -33.40 -6.94 34.89
CA GLY A 31 -33.98 -5.72 35.47
C GLY A 31 -35.32 -5.33 34.84
N MET A 32 -35.43 -5.42 33.51
CA MET A 32 -36.67 -5.15 32.78
C MET A 32 -37.78 -6.14 33.13
N GLU A 33 -37.46 -7.42 33.30
CA GLU A 33 -38.42 -8.46 33.70
C GLU A 33 -38.92 -8.25 35.12
N GLU A 34 -38.03 -7.94 36.07
CA GLU A 34 -38.40 -7.65 37.46
C GLU A 34 -39.35 -6.45 37.53
N LYS A 35 -39.04 -5.38 36.78
CA LYS A 35 -39.89 -4.18 36.73
C LYS A 35 -41.24 -4.43 36.07
N TYR A 36 -41.26 -5.21 34.99
CA TYR A 36 -42.50 -5.62 34.34
C TYR A 36 -43.40 -6.40 35.30
N LEU A 37 -42.84 -7.35 36.06
CA LEU A 37 -43.60 -8.13 37.05
C LEU A 37 -44.13 -7.25 38.19
N GLU A 38 -43.34 -6.28 38.67
CA GLU A 38 -43.79 -5.30 39.68
C GLU A 38 -45.01 -4.52 39.19
N LEU A 39 -44.99 -4.03 37.95
CA LEU A 39 -46.08 -3.27 37.36
C LEU A 39 -47.34 -4.13 37.14
N LYS A 40 -47.16 -5.41 36.79
CA LYS A 40 -48.27 -6.37 36.68
C LYS A 40 -48.91 -6.65 38.04
N LEU A 41 -48.10 -6.75 39.11
CA LEU A 41 -48.60 -6.90 40.49
C LEU A 41 -49.31 -5.63 40.98
N ALA A 42 -48.87 -4.45 40.54
CA ALA A 42 -49.54 -3.17 40.80
C ALA A 42 -50.84 -2.96 40.00
N GLY A 43 -51.28 -3.96 39.22
CA GLY A 43 -52.55 -3.94 38.49
C GLY A 43 -52.51 -3.22 37.15
N LYS A 44 -51.31 -2.90 36.62
CA LYS A 44 -51.16 -2.26 35.30
C LYS A 44 -51.50 -3.22 34.17
N SER A 45 -52.06 -2.68 33.08
CA SER A 45 -52.27 -3.45 31.86
C SER A 45 -50.93 -3.85 31.24
N GLU A 46 -50.91 -4.92 30.45
CA GLU A 46 -49.66 -5.42 29.84
C GLU A 46 -49.00 -4.37 28.95
N ASN A 47 -49.78 -3.67 28.12
CA ASN A 47 -49.28 -2.63 27.23
C ASN A 47 -48.77 -1.40 27.99
N GLU A 48 -49.40 -1.05 29.11
CA GLU A 48 -48.98 0.05 29.97
C GLU A 48 -47.68 -0.29 30.72
N ALA A 49 -47.57 -1.52 31.24
CA ALA A 49 -46.36 -1.99 31.90
C ALA A 49 -45.17 -2.03 30.93
N ILE A 50 -45.37 -2.52 29.70
CA ILE A 50 -44.32 -2.55 28.66
C ILE A 50 -43.87 -1.13 28.30
N GLY A 51 -44.80 -0.19 28.10
CA GLY A 51 -44.47 1.19 27.78
C GLY A 51 -43.63 1.89 28.85
N ILE A 52 -43.95 1.64 30.13
CA ILE A 52 -43.20 2.20 31.27
C ILE A 52 -41.78 1.60 31.31
N VAL A 53 -41.64 0.28 31.21
CA VAL A 53 -40.33 -0.40 31.24
C VAL A 53 -39.43 0.08 30.10
N ILE A 54 -39.95 0.23 28.88
CA ILE A 54 -39.16 0.74 27.75
C ILE A 54 -38.68 2.18 28.00
N SER A 55 -39.51 3.02 28.63
CA SER A 55 -39.13 4.42 28.90
C SER A 55 -38.11 4.60 30.03
N GLU A 56 -38.08 3.69 31.01
CA GLU A 56 -37.24 3.80 32.21
C GLU A 56 -35.79 3.35 31.96
N PHE A 57 -35.58 2.41 31.04
CA PHE A 57 -34.26 1.84 30.74
C PHE A 57 -33.52 2.55 29.58
N GLY A 58 -34.13 3.58 28.96
CA GLY A 58 -33.48 4.44 27.98
C GLY A 58 -33.26 3.82 26.59
N ASN A 59 -32.49 4.52 25.76
CA ASN A 59 -32.11 4.11 24.40
C ASN A 59 -30.64 3.64 24.35
N ILE A 60 -30.31 2.81 23.36
CA ILE A 60 -28.96 2.26 23.13
C ILE A 60 -27.87 3.32 23.11
N GLU A 61 -28.19 4.53 22.61
CA GLU A 61 -27.26 5.65 22.43
C GLU A 61 -26.64 6.14 23.74
N GLU A 62 -27.44 6.20 24.81
CA GLU A 62 -27.00 6.62 26.15
C GLU A 62 -26.13 5.53 26.79
N LEU A 63 -26.55 4.27 26.65
CA LEU A 63 -25.82 3.10 27.13
C LEU A 63 -24.44 2.95 26.44
N THR A 64 -24.38 3.18 25.11
CA THR A 64 -23.13 3.12 24.34
C THR A 64 -22.17 4.25 24.69
N ALA A 65 -22.70 5.45 24.96
CA ALA A 65 -21.90 6.60 25.37
C ALA A 65 -21.29 6.42 26.76
N GLU A 66 -22.02 5.80 27.70
CA GLU A 66 -21.53 5.52 29.06
C GLU A 66 -20.45 4.42 29.09
N LEU A 67 -20.56 3.44 28.19
CA LEU A 67 -19.59 2.35 28.06
C LEU A 67 -18.37 2.69 27.18
N GLY A 68 -18.37 3.85 26.52
CA GLY A 68 -17.31 4.24 25.56
C GLY A 68 -17.26 3.33 24.33
N ILE A 69 -18.37 2.68 23.98
CA ILE A 69 -18.48 1.79 22.83
C ILE A 69 -19.08 2.62 21.70
N ASP A 70 -18.25 3.06 20.76
CA ASP A 70 -18.77 3.63 19.52
C ASP A 70 -19.64 2.56 18.84
N PRO A 71 -20.91 2.85 18.50
CA PRO A 71 -21.74 1.93 17.74
C PRO A 71 -20.95 1.57 16.48
N VAL A 72 -20.68 0.27 16.31
CA VAL A 72 -19.92 -0.23 15.17
C VAL A 72 -20.58 0.35 13.94
N ALA A 73 -19.87 1.26 13.28
CA ALA A 73 -20.32 1.85 12.03
C ALA A 73 -20.84 0.68 11.18
N PRO A 74 -22.07 0.78 10.62
CA PRO A 74 -22.76 -0.34 10.00
C PRO A 74 -21.74 -1.06 9.14
N GLU A 75 -21.50 -2.35 9.44
CA GLU A 75 -20.48 -3.17 8.78
C GLU A 75 -20.38 -2.68 7.35
N GLN A 76 -19.28 -2.02 6.99
CA GLN A 76 -19.01 -1.81 5.58
C GLN A 76 -18.95 -3.23 5.06
N ALA A 77 -20.02 -3.68 4.42
CA ALA A 77 -20.19 -5.02 3.91
C ALA A 77 -19.19 -5.13 2.77
N PHE A 78 -17.94 -5.36 3.13
CA PHE A 78 -16.87 -5.51 2.19
C PHE A 78 -17.23 -6.72 1.35
N PRO A 79 -17.14 -6.62 0.02
CA PRO A 79 -17.49 -7.72 -0.84
C PRO A 79 -16.63 -8.94 -0.44
N VAL A 80 -17.31 -10.07 -0.18
CA VAL A 80 -16.62 -11.34 0.03
C VAL A 80 -16.01 -11.74 -1.29
N LEU A 81 -14.69 -11.85 -1.30
CA LEU A 81 -13.96 -12.06 -2.53
C LEU A 81 -14.03 -13.53 -2.93
N SER A 82 -14.41 -13.78 -4.18
CA SER A 82 -14.44 -15.14 -4.72
C SER A 82 -13.02 -15.66 -4.96
N GLU A 83 -12.86 -16.98 -4.97
CA GLU A 83 -11.58 -17.63 -5.29
C GLU A 83 -11.09 -17.22 -6.69
N GLU A 84 -11.99 -17.10 -7.66
CA GLU A 84 -11.69 -16.64 -9.02
C GLU A 84 -11.14 -15.21 -9.05
N GLU A 85 -11.74 -14.29 -8.30
CA GLU A 85 -11.28 -12.89 -8.20
C GLU A 85 -9.90 -12.78 -7.55
N VAL A 86 -9.63 -13.59 -6.52
CA VAL A 86 -8.31 -13.64 -5.87
C VAL A 86 -7.23 -14.07 -6.87
N TYR A 87 -7.45 -15.15 -7.61
CA TYR A 87 -6.47 -15.61 -8.59
C TYR A 87 -6.37 -14.66 -9.80
N ALA A 88 -7.48 -14.07 -10.24
CA ALA A 88 -7.48 -13.06 -11.29
C ALA A 88 -6.67 -11.82 -10.87
N TYR A 89 -6.84 -11.36 -9.63
CA TYR A 89 -6.07 -10.27 -9.06
C TYR A 89 -4.58 -10.61 -8.95
N ALA A 90 -4.24 -11.81 -8.45
CA ALA A 90 -2.86 -12.26 -8.35
C ALA A 90 -2.19 -12.39 -9.73
N ALA A 91 -2.90 -12.92 -10.73
CA ALA A 91 -2.42 -13.00 -12.11
C ALA A 91 -2.23 -11.61 -12.73
N ALA A 92 -3.18 -10.70 -12.51
CA ALA A 92 -3.09 -9.32 -12.96
C ALA A 92 -1.86 -8.63 -12.35
N ARG A 93 -1.65 -8.76 -11.04
CA ARG A 93 -0.50 -8.19 -10.31
C ARG A 93 0.82 -8.79 -10.77
N ARG A 94 0.89 -10.11 -11.00
CA ARG A 94 2.07 -10.75 -11.61
C ARG A 94 2.39 -10.19 -12.98
N SER A 95 1.39 -10.08 -13.86
CA SER A 95 1.59 -9.53 -15.21
C SER A 95 2.00 -8.05 -15.17
N ALA A 96 1.38 -7.27 -14.28
CA ALA A 96 1.73 -5.87 -14.05
C ALA A 96 3.18 -5.71 -13.57
N GLY A 97 3.63 -6.59 -12.65
CA GLY A 97 5.02 -6.65 -12.19
C GLY A 97 6.00 -6.97 -13.32
N LEU A 98 5.61 -7.84 -14.24
CA LEU A 98 6.43 -8.14 -15.43
C LEU A 98 6.55 -6.92 -16.36
N TRP A 99 5.42 -6.30 -16.74
CA TRP A 99 5.43 -5.14 -17.65
C TRP A 99 6.16 -3.93 -17.05
N THR A 100 5.94 -3.66 -15.76
CA THR A 100 6.68 -2.60 -15.04
C THR A 100 8.16 -2.94 -14.91
N GLY A 101 8.52 -4.18 -14.61
CA GLY A 101 9.90 -4.62 -14.58
C GLY A 101 10.59 -4.40 -15.94
N ILE A 102 9.99 -4.89 -17.03
CA ILE A 102 10.55 -4.75 -18.39
C ILE A 102 10.68 -3.28 -18.77
N GLY A 103 9.68 -2.44 -18.46
CA GLY A 103 9.74 -1.01 -18.72
C GLY A 103 10.93 -0.33 -18.02
N VAL A 104 11.14 -0.60 -16.73
CA VAL A 104 12.28 -0.04 -15.98
C VAL A 104 13.61 -0.55 -16.53
N PHE A 105 13.68 -1.85 -16.86
CA PHE A 105 14.86 -2.42 -17.51
C PHE A 105 15.18 -1.74 -18.86
N LEU A 106 14.15 -1.47 -19.66
CA LEU A 106 14.29 -0.84 -20.97
C LEU A 106 14.74 0.63 -20.85
N CYS A 107 14.25 1.36 -19.85
CA CYS A 107 14.72 2.71 -19.55
C CYS A 107 16.22 2.71 -19.20
N ALA A 108 16.66 1.83 -18.30
CA ALA A 108 18.07 1.75 -17.90
C ALA A 108 18.96 1.29 -19.07
N CYS A 109 18.50 0.32 -19.86
CA CYS A 109 19.18 -0.08 -21.11
C CYS A 109 19.24 1.07 -22.12
N GLY A 110 18.22 1.93 -22.19
CA GLY A 110 18.23 3.11 -23.06
C GLY A 110 19.31 4.12 -22.68
N VAL A 111 19.51 4.35 -21.38
CA VAL A 111 20.61 5.20 -20.89
C VAL A 111 21.97 4.56 -21.17
N ALA A 112 22.11 3.25 -20.93
CA ALA A 112 23.34 2.51 -21.26
C ALA A 112 23.65 2.54 -22.77
N PHE A 113 22.62 2.41 -23.61
CA PHE A 113 22.74 2.51 -25.07
C PHE A 113 23.19 3.90 -25.53
N LEU A 114 22.68 4.97 -24.91
CA LEU A 114 23.13 6.33 -25.18
C LEU A 114 24.63 6.47 -24.86
N ILE A 115 25.05 6.08 -23.66
CA ILE A 115 26.45 6.20 -23.21
C ILE A 115 27.39 5.41 -24.13
N THR A 116 27.02 4.19 -24.50
CA THR A 116 27.85 3.36 -25.39
C THR A 116 27.93 3.91 -26.81
N LEU A 117 26.84 4.42 -27.39
CA LEU A 117 26.92 5.03 -28.71
C LEU A 117 27.78 6.30 -28.70
N ASP A 118 27.55 7.18 -27.74
CA ASP A 118 28.29 8.43 -27.60
C ASP A 118 29.82 8.18 -27.60
N THR A 119 30.25 7.22 -26.79
CA THR A 119 31.67 6.85 -26.64
C THR A 119 32.28 6.16 -27.86
N ILE A 120 31.51 5.32 -28.57
CA ILE A 120 31.96 4.71 -29.84
C ILE A 120 32.17 5.78 -30.91
N PHE A 121 31.31 6.79 -30.95
CA PHE A 121 31.37 7.85 -31.97
C PHE A 121 32.41 8.92 -31.66
N GLU A 122 32.66 9.24 -30.38
CA GLU A 122 33.79 10.09 -29.97
C GLU A 122 35.13 9.46 -30.36
N ASN A 123 35.34 8.17 -30.04
CA ASN A 123 36.59 7.47 -30.34
C ASN A 123 36.88 7.31 -31.84
N LYS A 124 35.88 7.46 -32.72
CA LYS A 124 36.03 7.33 -34.17
C LYS A 124 36.30 8.64 -34.90
N ALA A 125 36.45 9.78 -34.21
CA ALA A 125 36.87 11.12 -34.68
C ALA A 125 36.16 11.76 -35.91
N VAL A 126 35.42 10.99 -36.72
CA VAL A 126 34.83 11.39 -38.00
C VAL A 126 33.37 11.80 -37.87
N MET A 127 32.73 11.58 -36.71
CA MET A 127 31.27 11.69 -36.58
C MET A 127 30.73 12.01 -35.18
N SER A 128 31.49 12.74 -34.36
CA SER A 128 31.16 13.05 -32.95
C SER A 128 29.77 13.70 -32.79
N ASP A 129 29.43 14.74 -33.57
CA ASP A 129 28.12 15.41 -33.45
C ASP A 129 26.90 14.53 -33.81
N LYS A 130 27.06 13.46 -34.60
CA LYS A 130 25.94 12.59 -34.98
C LYS A 130 25.71 11.45 -34.01
N GLY A 131 26.75 11.06 -33.24
CA GLY A 131 26.69 9.97 -32.28
C GLY A 131 25.76 10.26 -31.11
N SER A 132 25.92 11.43 -30.49
CA SER A 132 25.11 11.87 -29.37
C SER A 132 23.63 12.02 -29.75
N MET A 133 23.35 12.55 -30.96
CA MET A 133 21.98 12.69 -31.47
C MET A 133 21.31 11.33 -31.73
N LEU A 134 22.04 10.36 -32.30
CA LEU A 134 21.51 9.02 -32.55
C LEU A 134 21.26 8.27 -31.23
N GLY A 135 22.17 8.37 -30.26
CA GLY A 135 22.02 7.81 -28.93
C GLY A 135 20.82 8.39 -28.19
N LEU A 136 20.63 9.71 -28.27
CA LEU A 136 19.50 10.41 -27.67
C LEU A 136 18.15 9.96 -28.27
N VAL A 137 18.06 9.92 -29.61
CA VAL A 137 16.85 9.43 -30.30
C VAL A 137 16.54 7.98 -29.92
N GLY A 138 17.56 7.11 -29.90
CA GLY A 138 17.41 5.72 -29.49
C GLY A 138 16.92 5.55 -28.05
N MET A 139 17.49 6.32 -27.12
CA MET A 139 17.05 6.34 -25.72
C MET A 139 15.57 6.75 -25.61
N PHE A 140 15.15 7.82 -26.29
CA PHE A 140 13.76 8.27 -26.24
C PHE A 140 12.77 7.25 -26.82
N VAL A 141 13.15 6.53 -27.88
CA VAL A 141 12.33 5.44 -28.43
C VAL A 141 12.14 4.33 -27.40
N LEU A 142 13.21 3.90 -26.73
CA LEU A 142 13.15 2.87 -25.69
C LEU A 142 12.31 3.32 -24.49
N VAL A 143 12.45 4.58 -24.06
CA VAL A 143 11.65 5.18 -23.00
C VAL A 143 10.17 5.27 -23.41
N ALA A 144 9.86 5.66 -24.64
CA ALA A 144 8.48 5.72 -25.12
C ALA A 144 7.80 4.33 -25.09
N ILE A 145 8.53 3.27 -25.46
CA ILE A 145 8.06 1.89 -25.34
C ILE A 145 7.83 1.52 -23.87
N ALA A 146 8.76 1.87 -22.98
CA ALA A 146 8.64 1.62 -21.54
C ALA A 146 7.40 2.32 -20.93
N VAL A 147 7.15 3.58 -21.29
CA VAL A 147 5.97 4.33 -20.85
C VAL A 147 4.68 3.64 -21.31
N GLY A 148 4.64 3.15 -22.56
CA GLY A 148 3.52 2.33 -23.04
C GLY A 148 3.27 1.08 -22.18
N MET A 149 4.33 0.39 -21.76
CA MET A 149 4.23 -0.77 -20.85
C MET A 149 3.73 -0.37 -19.46
N PHE A 150 4.18 0.76 -18.91
CA PHE A 150 3.68 1.28 -17.63
C PHE A 150 2.20 1.62 -17.67
N ILE A 151 1.75 2.28 -18.74
CA ILE A 151 0.33 2.62 -18.94
C ILE A 151 -0.49 1.33 -19.04
N HIS A 152 -0.05 0.35 -19.84
CA HIS A 152 -0.73 -0.94 -19.96
C HIS A 152 -0.84 -1.68 -18.62
N SER A 153 0.24 -1.69 -17.84
CA SER A 153 0.25 -2.27 -16.49
C SER A 153 -0.69 -1.55 -15.53
N GLY A 154 -0.69 -0.21 -15.54
CA GLY A 154 -1.55 0.61 -14.70
C GLY A 154 -3.04 0.38 -14.99
N MET A 155 -3.43 0.38 -16.27
CA MET A 155 -4.81 0.13 -16.69
C MET A 155 -5.32 -1.26 -16.26
N LYS A 156 -4.46 -2.28 -16.27
CA LYS A 156 -4.83 -3.62 -15.78
C LYS A 156 -5.11 -3.65 -14.28
N LEU A 157 -4.36 -2.88 -13.50
CA LEU A 157 -4.53 -2.81 -12.04
C LEU A 157 -5.71 -1.94 -11.63
N ASP A 158 -6.04 -0.90 -12.41
CA ASP A 158 -7.16 0.00 -12.12
C ASP A 158 -8.51 -0.73 -12.09
N ARG A 159 -8.68 -1.80 -12.88
CA ARG A 159 -9.86 -2.69 -12.81
C ARG A 159 -10.08 -3.29 -11.42
N PHE A 160 -9.02 -3.47 -10.65
CA PHE A 160 -9.04 -4.08 -9.33
C PHE A 160 -8.94 -3.05 -8.20
N LYS A 161 -9.11 -1.75 -8.50
CA LYS A 161 -9.05 -0.67 -7.50
C LYS A 161 -10.08 -0.85 -6.38
N SER A 162 -11.21 -1.47 -6.68
CA SER A 162 -12.23 -1.83 -5.69
C SER A 162 -11.72 -2.80 -4.62
N LEU A 163 -10.76 -3.68 -4.94
CA LEU A 163 -10.12 -4.53 -3.94
C LEU A 163 -9.17 -3.76 -3.01
N GLU A 164 -8.77 -2.54 -3.37
CA GLU A 164 -7.94 -1.71 -2.51
C GLU A 164 -8.75 -1.00 -1.41
N GLN A 165 -10.09 -1.01 -1.52
CA GLN A 165 -11.00 -0.38 -0.57
C GLN A 165 -11.32 -1.27 0.65
N GLY A 166 -10.90 -2.54 0.62
CA GLY A 166 -11.17 -3.54 1.65
C GLY A 166 -12.01 -4.70 1.10
N PHE A 167 -11.69 -5.92 1.52
CA PHE A 167 -12.40 -7.14 1.16
C PHE A 167 -12.39 -8.11 2.35
N GLN A 168 -13.34 -9.04 2.37
CA GLN A 168 -13.31 -10.18 3.29
C GLN A 168 -12.91 -11.45 2.54
N LEU A 169 -11.94 -12.20 3.10
CA LEU A 169 -11.53 -13.50 2.56
C LEU A 169 -12.18 -14.64 3.35
N PRO A 170 -12.73 -15.66 2.67
CA PRO A 170 -13.10 -16.92 3.31
C PRO A 170 -11.89 -17.55 4.02
N TYR A 171 -12.13 -18.14 5.21
CA TYR A 171 -11.07 -18.75 6.02
C TYR A 171 -10.26 -19.82 5.27
N ALA A 172 -10.94 -20.65 4.46
CA ALA A 172 -10.28 -21.66 3.62
C ALA A 172 -9.30 -21.05 2.61
N LEU A 173 -9.66 -19.91 2.01
CA LEU A 173 -8.85 -19.22 1.03
C LEU A 173 -7.66 -18.50 1.69
N LYS A 174 -7.86 -17.92 2.88
CA LYS A 174 -6.78 -17.36 3.71
C LYS A 174 -5.70 -18.41 4.01
N MET A 175 -6.10 -19.62 4.42
CA MET A 175 -5.18 -20.73 4.67
C MET A 175 -4.44 -21.18 3.40
N ALA A 176 -5.14 -21.26 2.26
CA ALA A 176 -4.53 -21.61 0.98
C ALA A 176 -3.49 -20.55 0.52
N LEU A 177 -3.77 -19.28 0.74
CA LEU A 177 -2.85 -18.17 0.43
C LEU A 177 -1.65 -18.13 1.38
N GLN A 178 -1.82 -18.35 2.67
CA GLN A 178 -0.70 -18.46 3.63
C GLN A 178 0.24 -19.61 3.24
N ARG A 179 -0.33 -20.76 2.84
CA ARG A 179 0.45 -21.88 2.32
C ARG A 179 1.20 -21.50 1.04
N SER A 180 0.55 -20.84 0.10
CA SER A 180 1.18 -20.38 -1.14
C SER A 180 2.29 -19.36 -0.89
N GLN A 181 2.09 -18.43 0.04
CA GLN A 181 3.09 -17.44 0.45
C GLN A 181 4.32 -18.10 1.07
N SER A 182 4.15 -19.06 1.98
CA SER A 182 5.27 -19.77 2.60
C SER A 182 6.09 -20.61 1.61
N LEU A 183 5.43 -21.20 0.60
CA LEU A 183 6.11 -21.89 -0.50
C LEU A 183 6.86 -20.91 -1.42
N TYR A 184 6.36 -19.69 -1.60
CA TYR A 184 6.98 -18.66 -2.43
C TYR A 184 8.10 -17.88 -1.73
N ALA A 185 8.04 -17.75 -0.39
CA ALA A 185 9.02 -17.05 0.43
C ALA A 185 10.50 -17.42 0.14
N PRO A 186 10.90 -18.71 -0.04
CA PRO A 186 12.28 -19.05 -0.39
C PRO A 186 12.68 -18.51 -1.78
N THR A 187 11.78 -18.57 -2.76
CA THR A 187 12.04 -18.03 -4.11
C THR A 187 12.21 -16.50 -4.07
N TYR A 188 11.32 -15.80 -3.35
CA TYR A 188 11.45 -14.36 -3.13
C TYR A 188 12.78 -14.02 -2.46
N ARG A 189 13.13 -14.74 -1.38
CA ARG A 189 14.40 -14.55 -0.65
C ARG A 189 15.62 -14.75 -1.53
N LEU A 190 15.63 -15.79 -2.38
CA LEU A 190 16.74 -16.05 -3.31
C LEU A 190 16.86 -14.95 -4.37
N SER A 191 15.73 -14.47 -4.91
CA SER A 191 15.73 -13.36 -5.87
C SER A 191 16.23 -12.05 -5.25
N LEU A 192 15.88 -11.79 -3.99
CA LEU A 192 16.33 -10.63 -3.23
C LEU A 192 17.84 -10.68 -2.99
N ILE A 193 18.36 -11.82 -2.52
CA ILE A 193 19.81 -12.02 -2.32
C ILE A 193 20.56 -11.84 -3.64
N THR A 194 20.09 -12.50 -4.70
CA THR A 194 20.71 -12.40 -6.03
C THR A 194 20.73 -10.96 -6.52
N GLY A 195 19.60 -10.24 -6.45
CA GLY A 195 19.51 -8.84 -6.86
C GLY A 195 20.41 -7.91 -6.04
N VAL A 196 20.48 -8.09 -4.72
CA VAL A 196 21.36 -7.29 -3.85
C VAL A 196 22.83 -7.55 -4.17
N CYS A 197 23.23 -8.81 -4.37
CA CYS A 197 24.58 -9.15 -4.79
C CYS A 197 24.94 -8.53 -6.15
N LEU A 198 24.04 -8.58 -7.14
CA LEU A 198 24.22 -7.92 -8.44
C LEU A 198 24.42 -6.41 -8.26
N CYS A 199 23.61 -5.73 -7.46
CA CYS A 199 23.75 -4.30 -7.18
C CYS A 199 25.08 -3.97 -6.51
N VAL A 200 25.50 -4.73 -5.49
CA VAL A 200 26.74 -4.46 -4.73
C VAL A 200 27.99 -4.74 -5.57
N LEU A 201 27.95 -5.77 -6.42
CA LEU A 201 29.07 -6.12 -7.30
C LEU A 201 29.13 -5.26 -8.57
N SER A 202 28.01 -4.66 -9.00
CA SER A 202 27.94 -3.92 -10.26
C SER A 202 28.94 -2.75 -10.39
N PRO A 203 29.29 -1.96 -9.34
CA PRO A 203 30.27 -0.88 -9.48
C PRO A 203 31.68 -1.40 -9.77
N ALA A 204 31.97 -2.68 -9.50
CA ALA A 204 33.27 -3.28 -9.83
C ALA A 204 33.61 -3.13 -11.32
N PHE A 205 32.61 -3.15 -12.21
CA PHE A 205 32.79 -2.94 -13.65
C PHE A 205 33.31 -1.55 -14.00
N ILE A 206 32.96 -0.52 -13.22
CA ILE A 206 33.46 0.85 -13.41
C ILE A 206 34.94 0.89 -13.04
N PHE A 207 35.32 0.31 -11.91
CA PHE A 207 36.71 0.30 -11.45
C PHE A 207 37.62 -0.53 -12.35
N THR A 208 37.16 -1.68 -12.83
CA THR A 208 37.97 -2.55 -13.72
C THR A 208 38.20 -1.91 -15.07
N THR A 209 37.19 -1.28 -15.67
CA THR A 209 37.34 -0.59 -16.96
C THR A 209 38.24 0.64 -16.84
N SER A 210 38.07 1.44 -15.78
CA SER A 210 38.92 2.60 -15.51
C SER A 210 40.38 2.21 -15.25
N TYR A 211 40.64 1.07 -14.60
CA TYR A 211 42.01 0.58 -14.39
C TYR A 211 42.72 0.20 -15.70
N VAL A 212 41.99 -0.22 -16.73
CA VAL A 212 42.58 -0.59 -18.03
C VAL A 212 42.90 0.66 -18.84
N ASN A 213 41.92 1.55 -19.01
CA ASN A 213 42.09 2.86 -19.64
C ASN A 213 40.91 3.76 -19.26
N ASP A 214 41.17 5.04 -19.01
CA ASP A 214 40.15 6.05 -18.71
C ASP A 214 39.13 6.17 -19.86
N ASP A 215 39.54 5.95 -21.11
CA ASP A 215 38.65 5.95 -22.28
C ASP A 215 37.57 4.84 -22.24
N TYR A 216 37.79 3.78 -21.45
CA TYR A 216 36.83 2.68 -21.31
C TYR A 216 35.86 2.84 -20.12
N ALA A 217 36.07 3.82 -19.25
CA ALA A 217 35.22 4.05 -18.08
C ALA A 217 33.71 4.17 -18.42
N PRO A 218 33.31 4.81 -19.54
CA PRO A 218 31.89 4.89 -19.93
C PRO A 218 31.25 3.53 -20.25
N TYR A 219 32.00 2.57 -20.80
CA TYR A 219 31.51 1.19 -20.99
C TYR A 219 31.29 0.48 -19.66
N GLY A 220 32.13 0.78 -18.65
CA GLY A 220 31.94 0.32 -17.28
C GLY A 220 30.64 0.84 -16.67
N VAL A 221 30.32 2.12 -16.88
CA VAL A 221 29.06 2.74 -16.44
C VAL A 221 27.85 2.09 -17.15
N ALA A 222 27.95 1.85 -18.45
CA ALA A 222 26.89 1.16 -19.21
C ALA A 222 26.66 -0.28 -18.72
N ALA A 223 27.74 -1.03 -18.46
CA ALA A 223 27.66 -2.38 -17.90
C ALA A 223 27.05 -2.38 -16.47
N PHE A 224 27.46 -1.42 -15.63
CA PHE A 224 26.88 -1.18 -14.32
C PHE A 224 25.37 -0.96 -14.42
N LEU A 225 24.91 -0.04 -15.28
CA LEU A 225 23.49 0.25 -15.47
C LEU A 225 22.71 -0.97 -15.95
N PHE A 226 23.27 -1.75 -16.88
CA PHE A 226 22.63 -2.98 -17.37
C PHE A 226 22.45 -4.01 -16.25
N ILE A 227 23.48 -4.25 -15.44
CA ILE A 227 23.43 -5.21 -14.33
C ILE A 227 22.47 -4.73 -13.23
N ALA A 228 22.53 -3.44 -12.88
CA ALA A 228 21.58 -2.83 -11.95
C ALA A 228 20.14 -2.94 -12.47
N ALA A 229 19.91 -2.77 -13.76
CA ALA A 229 18.60 -2.94 -14.39
C ALA A 229 18.05 -4.36 -14.22
N VAL A 230 18.89 -5.38 -14.38
CA VAL A 230 18.50 -6.79 -14.12
C VAL A 230 18.11 -6.97 -12.66
N ALA A 231 18.89 -6.42 -11.72
CA ALA A 231 18.57 -6.50 -10.30
C ALA A 231 17.24 -5.81 -9.96
N VAL A 232 17.00 -4.60 -10.49
CA VAL A 232 15.74 -3.87 -10.30
C VAL A 232 14.56 -4.63 -10.92
N PHE A 233 14.72 -5.24 -12.10
CA PHE A 233 13.71 -6.11 -12.70
C PHE A 233 13.32 -7.26 -11.75
N LEU A 234 14.30 -7.93 -11.14
CA LEU A 234 14.04 -8.99 -10.16
C LEU A 234 13.25 -8.45 -8.96
N PHE A 235 13.65 -7.30 -8.40
CA PHE A 235 12.94 -6.70 -7.27
C PHE A 235 11.49 -6.34 -7.61
N ILE A 236 11.24 -5.77 -8.78
CA ILE A 236 9.89 -5.40 -9.21
C ILE A 236 9.05 -6.66 -9.42
N TYR A 237 9.55 -7.65 -10.18
CA TYR A 237 8.77 -8.83 -10.52
C TYR A 237 8.44 -9.68 -9.27
N TYR A 238 9.45 -10.07 -8.50
CA TYR A 238 9.27 -10.90 -7.32
C TYR A 238 8.63 -10.12 -6.15
N GLY A 239 8.95 -8.83 -6.02
CA GLY A 239 8.33 -7.95 -5.04
C GLY A 239 6.83 -7.75 -5.28
N ASN A 240 6.38 -7.66 -6.54
CA ASN A 240 4.95 -7.48 -6.80
C ASN A 240 4.13 -8.73 -6.47
N ILE A 241 4.70 -9.92 -6.69
CA ILE A 241 4.06 -11.19 -6.29
C ILE A 241 4.00 -11.28 -4.75
N GLN A 242 5.09 -10.98 -4.05
CA GLN A 242 5.11 -10.98 -2.58
C GLN A 242 4.16 -9.92 -1.99
N GLY A 243 4.07 -8.74 -2.62
CA GLY A 243 3.14 -7.68 -2.26
C GLY A 243 1.68 -8.09 -2.45
N THR A 244 1.39 -8.96 -3.42
CA THR A 244 0.04 -9.54 -3.61
C THR A 244 -0.36 -10.37 -2.40
N TYR A 245 0.49 -11.32 -1.99
CA TYR A 245 0.21 -12.16 -0.82
C TYR A 245 0.07 -11.33 0.46
N THR A 246 0.95 -10.33 0.64
CA THR A 246 0.91 -9.46 1.82
C THR A 246 -0.41 -8.69 1.87
N LYS A 247 -0.83 -8.10 0.74
CA LYS A 247 -2.09 -7.35 0.65
C LYS A 247 -3.32 -8.23 0.81
N LEU A 248 -3.33 -9.43 0.24
CA LEU A 248 -4.44 -10.38 0.36
C LEU A 248 -4.59 -10.97 1.77
N LEU A 249 -3.50 -11.07 2.52
CA LEU A 249 -3.48 -11.58 3.89
C LEU A 249 -3.61 -10.48 4.95
N GLU A 250 -3.59 -9.21 4.54
CA GLU A 250 -3.78 -8.07 5.43
C GLU A 250 -5.26 -8.04 5.89
N GLU A 251 -5.47 -8.02 7.21
CA GLU A 251 -6.82 -8.05 7.77
C GLU A 251 -7.50 -6.67 7.63
N PRO A 252 -8.76 -6.62 7.18
CA PRO A 252 -9.52 -5.38 7.05
C PRO A 252 -9.89 -4.73 8.40
N ASN A 253 -9.58 -5.36 9.54
CA ASN A 253 -10.06 -4.98 10.88
C ASN A 253 -9.23 -3.91 11.62
N ILE A 254 -8.37 -3.15 10.92
CA ILE A 254 -7.69 -1.97 11.51
C ILE A 254 -8.09 -0.73 10.72
N THR A 255 -9.38 -0.41 10.68
CA THR A 255 -9.98 0.37 9.58
C THR A 255 -10.16 1.86 9.83
N ALA A 256 -9.98 2.40 11.04
CA ALA A 256 -9.97 3.87 11.21
C ALA A 256 -8.53 4.42 11.24
N GLU A 257 -7.69 3.88 12.12
CA GLU A 257 -6.40 4.49 12.45
C GLU A 257 -5.35 4.34 11.33
N LYS A 258 -5.22 3.13 10.75
CA LYS A 258 -4.29 2.87 9.63
C LYS A 258 -4.78 3.48 8.31
N GLN A 259 -6.09 3.61 8.11
CA GLN A 259 -6.63 4.23 6.90
C GLN A 259 -6.37 5.75 6.90
N GLU A 260 -6.53 6.39 8.05
CA GLU A 260 -6.19 7.80 8.23
C GLU A 260 -4.69 8.06 8.11
N GLU A 261 -3.86 7.17 8.67
CA GLU A 261 -2.40 7.22 8.51
C GLU A 261 -1.98 7.05 7.05
N ASN A 262 -2.50 6.04 6.34
CA ASN A 262 -2.22 5.84 4.92
C ASN A 262 -2.71 7.02 4.07
N ARG A 263 -3.83 7.66 4.45
CA ARG A 263 -4.31 8.88 3.80
C ARG A 263 -3.36 10.04 4.04
N PHE A 264 -2.88 10.23 5.25
CA PHE A 264 -1.92 11.29 5.58
C PHE A 264 -0.57 11.06 4.87
N VAL A 265 -0.01 9.85 4.93
CA VAL A 265 1.20 9.46 4.20
C VAL A 265 1.01 9.63 2.69
N GLY A 266 -0.17 9.30 2.17
CA GLY A 266 -0.54 9.52 0.77
C GLY A 266 -0.58 11.00 0.39
N VAL A 267 -1.13 11.88 1.24
CA VAL A 267 -1.17 13.33 1.02
C VAL A 267 0.23 13.93 1.11
N VAL A 268 1.01 13.56 2.12
CA VAL A 268 2.41 13.97 2.26
C VAL A 268 3.20 13.52 1.03
N GLY A 269 3.02 12.28 0.57
CA GLY A 269 3.64 11.81 -0.66
C GLY A 269 3.21 12.62 -1.90
N ALA A 270 1.92 12.89 -2.06
CA ALA A 270 1.38 13.61 -3.21
C ALA A 270 1.79 15.08 -3.28
N VAL A 271 2.13 15.72 -2.14
CA VAL A 271 2.55 17.12 -2.10
C VAL A 271 4.07 17.24 -2.08
N LEU A 272 4.73 16.46 -1.22
CA LEU A 272 6.15 16.60 -0.89
C LEU A 272 7.05 16.11 -2.04
N TRP A 273 6.68 15.04 -2.77
CA TRP A 273 7.46 14.56 -3.91
C TRP A 273 7.40 15.49 -5.14
N PRO A 274 6.23 15.99 -5.58
CA PRO A 274 6.17 16.99 -6.64
C PRO A 274 6.83 18.31 -6.25
N LEU A 275 6.71 18.74 -4.99
CA LEU A 275 7.37 19.94 -4.50
C LEU A 275 8.89 19.78 -4.50
N ALA A 276 9.41 18.65 -4.01
CA ALA A 276 10.84 18.33 -4.07
C ALA A 276 11.35 18.31 -5.52
N THR A 277 10.56 17.75 -6.44
CA THR A 277 10.88 17.74 -7.88
C THR A 277 10.87 19.13 -8.48
N ALA A 278 9.89 19.97 -8.12
CA ALA A 278 9.81 21.36 -8.57
C ALA A 278 11.00 22.18 -8.07
N ILE A 279 11.39 22.01 -6.80
CA ILE A 279 12.58 22.65 -6.22
C ILE A 279 13.84 22.17 -6.94
N PHE A 280 13.99 20.86 -7.16
CA PHE A 280 15.12 20.29 -7.88
C PHE A 280 15.26 20.87 -9.29
N LEU A 281 14.16 20.94 -10.05
CA LEU A 281 14.16 21.50 -11.40
C LEU A 281 14.41 23.02 -11.39
N PHE A 282 13.75 23.77 -10.51
CA PHE A 282 13.92 25.22 -10.42
C PHE A 282 15.36 25.59 -10.05
N THR A 283 15.90 24.94 -9.03
CA THR A 283 17.28 25.17 -8.59
C THR A 283 18.29 24.67 -9.62
N GLY A 284 17.97 23.61 -10.35
CA GLY A 284 18.80 23.08 -11.44
C GLY A 284 18.88 24.05 -12.62
N PHE A 285 17.74 24.52 -13.11
CA PHE A 285 17.69 25.41 -14.28
C PHE A 285 18.12 26.85 -13.99
N VAL A 286 17.76 27.40 -12.83
CA VAL A 286 18.06 28.81 -12.50
C VAL A 286 19.49 28.99 -12.01
N TYR A 287 19.98 28.07 -11.16
CA TYR A 287 21.28 28.22 -10.50
C TYR A 287 22.38 27.32 -11.08
N GLY A 288 22.04 26.39 -12.00
CA GLY A 288 23.01 25.51 -12.67
C GLY A 288 23.68 24.47 -11.76
N ARG A 289 23.21 24.30 -10.53
CA ARG A 289 23.84 23.47 -9.47
C ARG A 289 23.33 22.03 -9.43
N TRP A 290 23.42 21.32 -10.55
CA TRP A 290 23.00 19.92 -10.67
C TRP A 290 23.82 18.97 -9.78
N ASP A 291 25.04 19.36 -9.44
CA ASP A 291 26.01 18.66 -8.60
C ASP A 291 25.57 18.51 -7.14
N VAL A 292 24.87 19.50 -6.58
CA VAL A 292 24.39 19.49 -5.18
C VAL A 292 22.88 19.27 -5.09
N ASN A 293 22.11 19.62 -6.11
CA ASN A 293 20.64 19.62 -6.03
C ASN A 293 20.01 18.25 -5.82
N TRP A 294 20.72 17.16 -6.12
CA TRP A 294 20.22 15.81 -5.80
C TRP A 294 19.95 15.61 -4.30
N ALA A 295 20.60 16.39 -3.42
CA ALA A 295 20.39 16.37 -1.97
C ALA A 295 18.95 16.73 -1.54
N VAL A 296 18.16 17.37 -2.42
CA VAL A 296 16.75 17.66 -2.18
C VAL A 296 15.94 16.38 -1.93
N PHE A 297 16.27 15.27 -2.60
CA PHE A 297 15.55 14.00 -2.45
C PHE A 297 15.81 13.31 -1.09
N PRO A 298 17.06 13.16 -0.61
CA PRO A 298 17.34 12.74 0.76
C PRO A 298 16.66 13.61 1.82
N ILE A 299 16.71 14.94 1.66
CA ILE A 299 16.07 15.87 2.60
C ILE A 299 14.55 15.66 2.62
N ALA A 300 13.92 15.53 1.46
CA ALA A 300 12.49 15.21 1.35
C ALA A 300 12.14 13.87 2.00
N GLY A 301 12.99 12.85 1.83
CA GLY A 301 12.86 11.56 2.50
C GLY A 301 12.88 11.68 4.02
N VAL A 302 13.86 12.39 4.59
CA VAL A 302 13.95 12.64 6.03
C VAL A 302 12.73 13.41 6.55
N LEU A 303 12.30 14.46 5.84
CA LEU A 303 11.12 15.25 6.20
C LEU A 303 9.84 14.40 6.21
N SER A 304 9.68 13.50 5.24
CA SER A 304 8.54 12.58 5.19
C SER A 304 8.48 11.64 6.41
N GLY A 305 9.64 11.13 6.84
CA GLY A 305 9.75 10.30 8.05
C GLY A 305 9.48 11.10 9.33
N MET A 306 9.99 12.33 9.41
CA MET A 306 9.70 13.23 10.54
C MET A 306 8.21 13.59 10.65
N LEU A 307 7.55 13.91 9.53
CA LEU A 307 6.12 14.24 9.52
C LEU A 307 5.27 13.05 9.98
N SER A 308 5.60 11.83 9.55
CA SER A 308 4.93 10.61 10.03
C SER A 308 5.10 10.44 11.55
N ASN A 309 6.31 10.59 12.05
CA ASN A 309 6.60 10.45 13.50
C ASN A 309 5.92 11.53 14.35
N VAL A 310 5.86 12.78 13.87
CA VAL A 310 5.19 13.88 14.58
C VAL A 310 3.68 13.63 14.65
N HIS A 311 3.07 13.13 13.57
CA HIS A 311 1.66 12.77 13.58
C HIS A 311 1.36 11.65 14.60
N HIS A 312 2.20 10.59 14.61
CA HIS A 312 2.12 9.53 15.63
C HIS A 312 2.28 10.06 17.07
N ALA A 313 3.21 10.98 17.29
CA ALA A 313 3.45 11.56 18.61
C ALA A 313 2.32 12.47 19.09
N LEU A 314 1.67 13.21 18.18
CA LEU A 314 0.51 14.04 18.50
C LEU A 314 -0.73 13.19 18.80
N LYS A 315 -1.00 12.17 17.98
CA LYS A 315 -2.16 11.28 18.17
C LYS A 315 -2.08 10.47 19.46
N ARG A 316 -0.88 10.05 19.87
CA ARG A 316 -0.66 9.35 21.16
C ARG A 316 -0.92 10.23 22.38
N LYS A 317 -0.94 11.56 22.22
CA LYS A 317 -1.14 12.53 23.31
C LYS A 317 -2.61 12.88 23.52
N ASP A 318 -3.46 12.67 22.52
CA ASP A 318 -4.92 12.88 22.61
C ASP A 318 -5.65 11.67 23.25
N ILE A 319 -4.94 10.54 23.45
CA ILE A 319 -5.48 9.29 24.03
C ILE A 319 -5.09 9.15 25.54
N SER A 320 -4.37 10.13 26.11
CA SER A 320 -3.93 10.16 27.52
C SER A 320 -4.57 11.31 28.29
#